data_AF-A0A8C4TBJ5-F1
#
_entry.id   AF-A0A8C4TBJ5-F1
#
_cell.length_a   1.000
_cell.length_b   1.000
_cell.length_c   1.000
_cell.angle_alpha   90.00
_cell.angle_beta   90.00
_cell.angle_gamma   90.00
#
_symmetry.space_group_name_H-M   'P 1'
#
loop_
_entity.id
_entity.type
_entity.pdbx_description
1 polymer ?
#
loop_
_entity_poly.entity_id
_entity_poly.type
_entity_poly.pdbx_seq_one_letter_code
_entity_poly.pdbx_strand_id
1 'polypeptide(L)'
;MKCACTAQHAVIMPSSAASVNNFGEVKAKSSSKSTGSLESSDKKEDVYQTILARKKPNSDSPNTQRVLASTSSAEGNHFKATVTLVTARMTSSRRALSSLGASNYSLATTHKAKLSTLSPYLGDMYAKDDVHCSSTIRQKFSKSIFRDTYLEMVPVLQGWKHFSRAEYQRLRQYNGAHGWNVVPYNILNETLALLNSSATWNMFHEHNGENCKPVRCAVVGNGGILKDSKKGSEIDQHDYVFRTNGAVIKGFEEDVGNRTSFYCFSTNTMRNSMMSYYHLGFSGPPRSGETKYIFLPDHDRDYILLHAAVKNIPITRGREASNQPPRYFGKNVTVEKFKMFHPDFIRYIRNRFLQSKILKSRHKDLYRPSTGAVMLLAAVHTCDEVSAYGYMTPDFEKYSDHYYDKRKTKVNFYINHDFKMEMNLWQLLHKEGIIKLYMRQGERLSGGAGTTNHTLS
;
A
#
# COMPACT_ATOMS: atom_id res chain seq x y z
N MET A 1 -43.28 13.66 -33.02
CA MET A 1 -43.09 14.98 -33.69
C MET A 1 -41.83 15.59 -33.06
N LYS A 2 -40.72 15.91 -33.76
CA LYS A 2 -40.52 16.90 -34.86
C LYS A 2 -41.06 18.29 -34.45
N CYS A 3 -40.35 19.42 -34.49
CA CYS A 3 -39.03 19.84 -35.00
C CYS A 3 -38.38 20.83 -33.98
N ALA A 4 -37.06 20.98 -33.83
CA ALA A 4 -36.06 21.61 -34.71
C ALA A 4 -36.33 23.09 -35.09
N CYS A 5 -35.39 23.98 -34.74
CA CYS A 5 -35.19 25.32 -35.31
C CYS A 5 -33.69 25.69 -35.35
N THR A 6 -33.26 26.27 -36.48
CA THR A 6 -31.89 26.71 -36.84
C THR A 6 -31.72 28.23 -36.61
N ALA A 7 -30.51 28.77 -36.38
CA ALA A 7 -29.66 29.50 -37.36
C ALA A 7 -28.81 30.58 -36.61
N GLN A 8 -27.88 31.38 -37.17
CA GLN A 8 -26.79 31.22 -38.16
C GLN A 8 -25.99 32.57 -38.25
N HIS A 9 -24.78 32.60 -38.84
CA HIS A 9 -23.88 33.76 -39.10
C HIS A 9 -23.03 34.24 -37.89
N ALA A 10 -21.68 34.34 -37.89
CA ALA A 10 -20.66 34.86 -38.83
C ALA A 10 -20.51 36.41 -38.75
N VAL A 11 -19.33 37.05 -38.67
CA VAL A 11 -18.40 37.32 -39.80
C VAL A 11 -17.13 38.12 -39.34
N ILE A 12 -15.93 37.77 -39.88
CA ILE A 12 -14.68 38.59 -40.15
C ILE A 12 -13.62 39.00 -39.07
N MET A 13 -12.36 39.01 -39.54
CA MET A 13 -11.00 39.31 -39.01
C MET A 13 -10.38 40.48 -39.85
N PRO A 14 -9.32 41.27 -39.50
CA PRO A 14 -7.90 40.77 -39.60
C PRO A 14 -6.72 41.54 -38.90
N SER A 15 -5.52 40.90 -38.92
CA SER A 15 -4.11 41.42 -39.06
C SER A 15 -3.59 42.63 -38.23
N SER A 16 -2.38 42.65 -37.64
CA SER A 16 -1.00 42.42 -38.17
C SER A 16 0.01 42.32 -36.97
N ALA A 17 1.20 41.68 -36.95
CA ALA A 17 2.41 41.62 -37.82
C ALA A 17 3.26 42.92 -37.81
N ALA A 18 4.60 42.99 -37.66
CA ALA A 18 5.69 42.00 -37.43
C ALA A 18 7.05 42.69 -37.02
N SER A 19 8.20 41.97 -37.17
CA SER A 19 9.64 42.32 -36.99
C SER A 19 10.31 41.92 -35.64
N VAL A 20 11.43 41.17 -35.50
CA VAL A 20 12.52 40.55 -36.32
C VAL A 20 13.91 41.24 -36.22
N ASN A 21 14.99 40.40 -36.15
CA ASN A 21 16.46 40.64 -36.20
C ASN A 21 17.24 40.70 -34.85
N ASN A 22 18.50 40.22 -34.73
CA ASN A 22 19.19 39.10 -35.42
C ASN A 22 20.55 38.74 -34.72
N PHE A 23 21.07 37.53 -34.97
CA PHE A 23 22.46 37.01 -34.90
C PHE A 23 23.44 37.26 -33.72
N GLY A 24 24.22 36.20 -33.39
CA GLY A 24 25.44 36.26 -32.59
C GLY A 24 26.06 34.89 -32.25
N GLU A 25 26.83 34.28 -33.17
CA GLU A 25 27.74 33.18 -32.84
C GLU A 25 29.03 33.70 -32.15
N VAL A 26 29.70 32.87 -31.33
CA VAL A 26 31.17 32.59 -31.46
C VAL A 26 31.70 31.61 -30.38
N LYS A 27 32.37 30.55 -30.87
CA LYS A 27 33.44 29.70 -30.29
C LYS A 27 33.22 28.84 -29.03
N ALA A 28 33.70 27.61 -29.17
CA ALA A 28 33.83 26.58 -28.14
C ALA A 28 35.11 26.71 -27.29
N LYS A 29 35.10 26.06 -26.13
CA LYS A 29 36.29 25.46 -25.48
C LYS A 29 35.90 24.19 -24.70
N SER A 30 36.90 23.38 -24.38
CA SER A 30 36.80 21.92 -24.21
C SER A 30 37.04 21.40 -22.78
N SER A 31 36.78 20.09 -22.59
CA SER A 31 37.19 19.22 -21.46
C SER A 31 36.42 19.39 -20.13
N SER A 32 36.15 18.34 -19.33
CA SER A 32 36.39 16.89 -19.47
C SER A 32 35.34 16.06 -18.71
N LYS A 33 35.09 14.82 -19.15
CA LYS A 33 34.18 13.86 -18.50
C LYS A 33 34.75 13.30 -17.18
N SER A 34 33.88 13.06 -16.20
CA SER A 34 33.91 11.79 -15.46
C SER A 34 32.50 11.38 -15.04
N THR A 35 31.97 10.33 -15.65
CA THR A 35 30.64 9.76 -15.37
C THR A 35 30.78 8.51 -14.51
N GLY A 36 30.32 8.56 -13.26
CA GLY A 36 30.19 7.40 -12.38
C GLY A 36 28.73 6.93 -12.32
N SER A 37 28.45 5.74 -12.85
CA SER A 37 27.09 5.21 -13.07
C SER A 37 26.37 4.76 -11.80
N LEU A 38 25.12 5.18 -11.63
CA LEU A 38 24.17 4.70 -10.60
C LEU A 38 22.93 4.01 -11.22
N GLU A 39 23.05 3.46 -12.43
CA GLU A 39 21.91 2.91 -13.22
C GLU A 39 21.70 1.37 -13.14
N SER A 40 22.46 0.65 -12.31
CA SER A 40 22.46 -0.84 -12.37
C SER A 40 21.41 -1.55 -11.50
N SER A 41 20.67 -0.84 -10.64
CA SER A 41 19.62 -1.42 -9.79
C SER A 41 18.22 -1.35 -10.42
N ASP A 42 17.87 -0.26 -11.09
CA ASP A 42 16.50 0.00 -11.60
C ASP A 42 16.03 -1.03 -12.62
N LYS A 43 16.95 -1.69 -13.34
CA LYS A 43 16.61 -2.60 -14.45
C LYS A 43 16.29 -4.03 -14.02
N LYS A 44 16.64 -4.49 -12.81
CA LYS A 44 16.44 -5.90 -12.42
C LYS A 44 15.05 -6.20 -11.85
N GLU A 45 14.46 -5.25 -11.13
CA GLU A 45 13.10 -5.39 -10.58
C GLU A 45 12.03 -5.19 -11.67
N ASP A 46 12.31 -4.27 -12.59
CA ASP A 46 11.36 -3.79 -13.58
C ASP A 46 11.10 -4.79 -14.72
N VAL A 47 12.07 -5.65 -15.03
CA VAL A 47 11.92 -6.71 -16.06
C VAL A 47 10.83 -7.72 -15.67
N TYR A 48 10.79 -8.14 -14.40
CA TYR A 48 9.78 -9.11 -13.94
C TYR A 48 8.36 -8.54 -13.96
N GLN A 49 8.19 -7.25 -13.65
CA GLN A 49 6.87 -6.60 -13.65
C GLN A 49 6.44 -6.14 -15.06
N THR A 50 7.38 -5.80 -15.96
CA THR A 50 7.08 -5.38 -17.34
C THR A 50 6.63 -6.54 -18.24
N ILE A 51 7.09 -7.77 -17.96
CA ILE A 51 6.63 -8.97 -18.70
C ILE A 51 5.11 -9.18 -18.59
N LEU A 52 4.46 -8.66 -17.54
CA LEU A 52 3.01 -8.76 -17.32
C LEU A 52 2.17 -7.99 -18.37
N ALA A 53 2.78 -7.06 -19.13
CA ALA A 53 2.08 -6.22 -20.10
C ALA A 53 2.16 -6.71 -21.56
N ARG A 54 2.85 -7.83 -21.84
CA ARG A 54 3.08 -8.30 -23.23
C ARG A 54 2.90 -9.82 -23.43
N LYS A 55 1.65 -10.30 -23.34
CA LYS A 55 1.23 -11.52 -24.06
C LYS A 55 -0.15 -11.36 -24.70
N LYS A 56 -0.16 -11.11 -26.02
CA LYS A 56 -1.28 -11.53 -26.89
C LYS A 56 -1.10 -13.03 -27.17
N PRO A 57 -2.16 -13.83 -27.29
CA PRO A 57 -2.06 -15.21 -27.74
C PRO A 57 -1.91 -15.26 -29.27
N ASN A 58 -1.09 -16.17 -29.78
CA ASN A 58 -1.25 -16.75 -31.11
C ASN A 58 -0.72 -18.19 -31.14
N SER A 59 -1.43 -18.98 -31.93
CA SER A 59 -1.32 -20.40 -32.33
C SER A 59 0.05 -21.13 -32.31
N ASP A 60 -0.03 -22.35 -31.76
CA ASP A 60 0.37 -23.65 -32.34
C ASP A 60 1.82 -24.05 -32.71
N SER A 61 2.10 -25.27 -32.20
CA SER A 61 2.96 -26.35 -32.72
C SER A 61 4.44 -26.44 -32.29
N PRO A 62 4.97 -27.64 -31.96
CA PRO A 62 6.28 -27.81 -31.32
C PRO A 62 7.34 -28.46 -32.22
N ASN A 63 8.64 -28.23 -31.95
CA ASN A 63 9.63 -29.32 -32.10
C ASN A 63 11.00 -29.16 -31.38
N THR A 64 11.56 -30.33 -31.03
CA THR A 64 12.99 -30.71 -30.86
C THR A 64 13.98 -29.96 -29.94
N GLN A 65 14.30 -30.65 -28.82
CA GLN A 65 15.60 -31.27 -28.47
C GLN A 65 16.92 -30.50 -28.20
N ARG A 66 17.62 -31.05 -27.17
CA ARG A 66 19.08 -31.12 -26.88
C ARG A 66 19.78 -29.82 -26.43
N VAL A 67 20.29 -29.71 -25.20
CA VAL A 67 21.38 -30.47 -24.51
C VAL A 67 22.78 -29.93 -24.87
N LEU A 68 23.39 -29.18 -23.95
CA LEU A 68 24.64 -29.56 -23.27
C LEU A 68 24.99 -28.56 -22.14
N ALA A 69 25.66 -29.07 -21.12
CA ALA A 69 26.30 -28.25 -20.07
C ALA A 69 27.80 -28.13 -20.36
N SER A 70 28.45 -27.06 -19.88
CA SER A 70 29.87 -27.08 -19.59
C SER A 70 30.18 -26.17 -18.40
N THR A 71 30.85 -26.74 -17.41
CA THR A 71 31.44 -26.05 -16.26
C THR A 71 32.84 -25.54 -16.63
N SER A 72 33.26 -24.42 -16.06
CA SER A 72 34.67 -24.26 -15.70
C SER A 72 34.82 -23.33 -14.49
N SER A 73 35.81 -23.66 -13.69
CA SER A 73 36.23 -23.00 -12.46
C SER A 73 37.59 -22.35 -12.66
N ALA A 74 37.85 -21.21 -12.01
CA ALA A 74 39.07 -21.00 -11.20
C ALA A 74 39.11 -19.57 -10.61
N GLU A 75 39.54 -19.51 -9.36
CA GLU A 75 40.60 -18.64 -8.79
C GLU A 75 40.98 -17.36 -9.57
N GLY A 76 41.19 -16.20 -8.94
CA GLY A 76 41.47 -15.92 -7.53
C GLY A 76 42.69 -15.01 -7.45
N ASN A 77 42.59 -13.84 -6.83
CA ASN A 77 43.78 -12.99 -6.63
C ASN A 77 43.65 -12.09 -5.39
N HIS A 78 44.70 -12.10 -4.56
CA HIS A 78 44.78 -11.34 -3.32
C HIS A 78 45.20 -9.89 -3.57
N PHE A 79 44.59 -8.95 -2.85
CA PHE A 79 45.16 -7.61 -2.62
C PHE A 79 45.44 -7.44 -1.12
N LYS A 80 46.71 -7.23 -0.76
CA LYS A 80 47.09 -6.80 0.60
C LYS A 80 46.96 -5.28 0.69
N ALA A 81 46.25 -4.79 1.70
CA ALA A 81 46.23 -3.38 2.06
C ALA A 81 46.81 -3.20 3.47
N THR A 82 47.90 -2.44 3.58
CA THR A 82 48.55 -2.13 4.86
C THR A 82 47.81 -0.99 5.55
N VAL A 83 47.43 -1.18 6.82
CA VAL A 83 46.76 -0.15 7.63
C VAL A 83 47.74 0.43 8.65
N THR A 84 48.06 1.71 8.52
CA THR A 84 48.84 2.46 9.52
C THR A 84 47.90 3.04 10.57
N LEU A 85 47.99 2.58 11.83
CA LEU A 85 47.31 3.22 12.95
C LEU A 85 48.00 4.54 13.33
N VAL A 86 47.23 5.62 13.48
CA VAL A 86 47.66 6.83 14.18
C VAL A 86 46.77 7.01 15.41
N THR A 87 47.36 6.81 16.60
CA THR A 87 46.66 6.97 17.89
C THR A 87 46.86 8.38 18.44
N ALA A 88 45.79 9.15 18.57
CA ALA A 88 45.80 10.44 19.28
C ALA A 88 45.19 10.28 20.69
N ARG A 89 45.98 10.54 21.74
CA ARG A 89 45.49 10.64 23.12
C ARG A 89 44.82 12.00 23.33
N MET A 90 43.66 12.03 24.01
CA MET A 90 43.13 13.24 24.63
C MET A 90 43.12 13.09 26.15
N THR A 91 43.78 14.02 26.83
CA THR A 91 43.83 14.11 28.30
C THR A 91 42.73 15.03 28.82
N SER A 92 42.03 14.60 29.87
CA SER A 92 41.00 15.43 30.52
C SER A 92 41.61 16.58 31.34
N SER A 93 40.92 17.71 31.39
CA SER A 93 41.06 18.67 32.49
C SER A 93 39.68 19.14 32.95
N ARG A 94 39.40 19.02 34.25
CA ARG A 94 38.25 19.61 34.92
C ARG A 94 38.73 20.85 35.69
N ARG A 95 38.09 22.00 35.50
CA ARG A 95 37.92 23.02 36.55
C ARG A 95 36.57 23.68 36.38
N ALA A 96 35.90 23.91 37.51
CA ALA A 96 34.66 24.65 37.59
C ALA A 96 34.94 26.06 38.12
N LEU A 97 34.11 27.03 37.76
CA LEU A 97 33.85 28.23 38.54
C LEU A 97 32.47 28.79 38.16
N SER A 98 31.90 29.56 39.08
CA SER A 98 30.46 29.66 39.28
C SER A 98 29.84 30.99 38.85
N SER A 99 28.50 30.95 38.73
CA SER A 99 27.55 32.05 39.00
C SER A 99 27.68 33.36 38.21
N LEU A 100 26.67 33.64 37.38
CA LEU A 100 26.07 34.98 37.24
C LEU A 100 24.68 34.89 36.56
N GLY A 101 23.70 35.63 37.10
CA GLY A 101 22.50 36.11 36.39
C GLY A 101 21.43 35.08 35.99
N ALA A 102 20.37 34.96 36.81
CA ALA A 102 19.11 34.39 36.34
C ALA A 102 18.38 35.38 35.40
N SER A 103 17.81 34.89 34.30
CA SER A 103 16.84 35.62 33.48
C SER A 103 15.89 34.65 32.78
N ASN A 104 14.59 34.89 32.94
CA ASN A 104 13.54 33.96 32.53
C ASN A 104 13.38 33.92 31.02
N TYR A 105 13.98 32.92 30.37
CA TYR A 105 13.48 32.38 29.11
C TYR A 105 12.92 30.97 29.36
N SER A 106 11.60 30.86 29.28
CA SER A 106 10.91 29.57 29.27
C SER A 106 11.29 28.82 28.00
N LEU A 107 12.30 27.94 28.09
CA LEU A 107 12.63 27.03 27.00
C LEU A 107 11.45 26.07 26.82
N ALA A 108 10.81 26.14 25.65
CA ALA A 108 9.73 25.23 25.28
C ALA A 108 10.15 23.77 25.51
N THR A 109 9.43 23.08 26.40
CA THR A 109 9.72 21.71 26.80
C THR A 109 9.74 20.79 25.59
N THR A 110 10.93 20.35 25.18
CA THR A 110 11.04 19.38 24.08
C THR A 110 10.40 18.07 24.49
N HIS A 111 9.19 17.80 24.01
CA HIS A 111 8.53 16.51 24.16
C HIS A 111 9.33 15.42 23.43
N LYS A 112 10.30 14.83 24.13
CA LYS A 112 10.86 13.52 23.77
C LYS A 112 9.79 12.46 24.02
N ALA A 113 8.91 12.27 23.04
CA ALA A 113 8.00 11.12 23.00
C ALA A 113 8.84 9.84 23.01
N LYS A 114 8.96 9.21 24.18
CA LYS A 114 9.71 7.97 24.37
C LYS A 114 8.80 6.80 23.93
N LEU A 115 8.66 6.63 22.62
CA LEU A 115 7.86 5.56 22.02
C LEU A 115 8.31 4.22 22.60
N SER A 116 7.44 3.57 23.38
CA SER A 116 7.78 2.28 24.01
C SER A 116 7.61 1.16 22.99
N THR A 117 8.73 0.66 22.47
CA THR A 117 8.74 -0.47 21.55
C THR A 117 8.16 -1.73 22.23
N LEU A 118 7.30 -2.44 21.52
CA LEU A 118 6.78 -3.74 21.98
C LEU A 118 7.90 -4.80 22.00
N SER A 119 7.71 -5.86 22.81
CA SER A 119 8.74 -6.90 23.03
C SER A 119 9.29 -7.45 21.70
N PRO A 120 10.63 -7.57 21.54
CA PRO A 120 11.24 -7.97 20.28
C PRO A 120 10.70 -9.32 19.79
N TYR A 121 10.15 -9.32 18.57
CA TYR A 121 9.74 -10.55 17.90
C TYR A 121 10.67 -10.77 16.72
N LEU A 122 11.48 -11.84 16.78
CA LEU A 122 12.59 -12.11 15.85
C LEU A 122 13.62 -10.96 15.81
N GLY A 123 13.80 -10.24 16.92
CA GLY A 123 14.66 -9.07 17.01
C GLY A 123 14.05 -7.76 16.48
N ASP A 124 12.88 -7.80 15.85
CA ASP A 124 12.19 -6.62 15.32
C ASP A 124 11.45 -5.85 16.43
N MET A 125 11.67 -4.54 16.46
CA MET A 125 10.92 -3.56 17.27
C MET A 125 10.00 -2.74 16.37
N TYR A 126 8.73 -2.64 16.77
CA TYR A 126 7.70 -1.85 16.09
C TYR A 126 7.41 -0.56 16.87
N ALA A 127 7.07 0.51 16.14
CA ALA A 127 6.47 1.71 16.71
C ALA A 127 5.18 1.38 17.50
N LYS A 128 4.78 2.29 18.38
CA LYS A 128 3.64 2.14 19.27
C LYS A 128 2.78 3.39 19.28
N ASP A 129 1.48 3.21 19.26
CA ASP A 129 0.45 4.24 19.33
C ASP A 129 -0.49 4.03 20.53
N ASP A 130 -1.11 5.10 21.01
CA ASP A 130 -2.06 5.02 22.12
C ASP A 130 -3.41 4.45 21.66
N VAL A 131 -4.03 3.66 22.54
CA VAL A 131 -5.32 3.00 22.28
C VAL A 131 -6.35 3.52 23.28
N HIS A 132 -7.36 4.22 22.78
CA HIS A 132 -8.32 4.97 23.61
C HIS A 132 -9.67 4.25 23.82
N CYS A 133 -9.98 3.23 23.04
CA CYS A 133 -11.20 2.43 23.15
C CYS A 133 -10.86 0.94 23.22
N SER A 134 -11.70 0.14 23.89
CA SER A 134 -11.72 -1.32 23.66
C SER A 134 -12.33 -1.63 22.27
N SER A 135 -12.25 -2.87 21.80
CA SER A 135 -13.06 -3.32 20.65
C SER A 135 -13.41 -4.79 20.77
N THR A 136 -14.48 -5.17 20.10
CA THR A 136 -14.93 -6.57 20.05
C THR A 136 -13.86 -7.47 19.42
N ILE A 137 -13.14 -7.01 18.40
CA ILE A 137 -12.05 -7.77 17.79
C ILE A 137 -10.86 -7.96 18.73
N ARG A 138 -10.44 -6.94 19.51
CA ARG A 138 -9.39 -7.09 20.53
C ARG A 138 -9.71 -8.19 21.54
N GLN A 139 -10.96 -8.25 22.00
CA GLN A 139 -11.43 -9.27 22.94
C GLN A 139 -11.51 -10.68 22.32
N LYS A 140 -11.72 -10.79 21.01
CA LYS A 140 -11.62 -12.07 20.29
C LYS A 140 -10.17 -12.51 20.17
N PHE A 141 -9.25 -11.61 19.80
CA PHE A 141 -7.83 -11.92 19.70
C PHE A 141 -7.24 -12.46 21.02
N SER A 142 -7.53 -11.80 22.15
CA SER A 142 -7.00 -12.22 23.46
C SER A 142 -7.49 -13.60 23.93
N LYS A 143 -8.57 -14.11 23.34
CA LYS A 143 -9.17 -15.44 23.60
C LYS A 143 -8.88 -16.47 22.50
N SER A 144 -8.20 -16.08 21.43
CA SER A 144 -7.93 -16.91 20.24
C SER A 144 -6.51 -17.48 20.22
N ILE A 145 -6.23 -18.38 19.28
CA ILE A 145 -4.87 -18.85 18.96
C ILE A 145 -3.91 -17.72 18.55
N PHE A 146 -4.42 -16.53 18.21
CA PHE A 146 -3.64 -15.37 17.77
C PHE A 146 -3.27 -14.41 18.92
N ARG A 147 -3.54 -14.75 20.19
CA ARG A 147 -3.28 -13.91 21.37
C ARG A 147 -1.87 -13.28 21.38
N ASP A 148 -0.83 -14.09 21.19
CA ASP A 148 0.57 -13.63 21.24
C ASP A 148 1.08 -13.13 19.87
N THR A 149 0.24 -13.25 18.84
CA THR A 149 0.48 -12.77 17.47
C THR A 149 0.03 -11.32 17.31
N TYR A 150 -1.11 -10.97 17.90
CA TYR A 150 -1.75 -9.66 17.80
C TYR A 150 -1.08 -8.60 18.69
N LEU A 151 -0.71 -7.47 18.09
CA LEU A 151 -0.17 -6.31 18.80
C LEU A 151 -1.20 -5.18 18.78
N GLU A 152 -1.84 -4.94 19.91
CA GLU A 152 -2.94 -3.98 20.03
C GLU A 152 -2.53 -2.53 19.71
N MET A 153 -1.33 -2.14 20.13
CA MET A 153 -0.85 -0.77 20.11
C MET A 153 0.06 -0.46 18.91
N VAL A 154 0.02 -1.24 17.83
CA VAL A 154 0.80 -0.96 16.62
C VAL A 154 0.11 0.14 15.78
N PRO A 155 0.82 1.21 15.35
CA PRO A 155 0.21 2.25 14.53
C PRO A 155 -0.12 1.68 13.14
N VAL A 156 -1.40 1.66 12.77
CA VAL A 156 -1.83 1.20 11.43
C VAL A 156 -1.44 2.20 10.35
N LEU A 157 -1.48 3.50 10.66
CA LEU A 157 -1.18 4.60 9.74
C LEU A 157 0.01 5.43 10.24
N GLN A 158 0.79 5.99 9.31
CA GLN A 158 1.85 6.97 9.61
C GLN A 158 1.36 8.41 9.44
N GLY A 159 2.08 9.33 10.07
CA GLY A 159 1.84 10.77 10.04
C GLY A 159 3.00 11.49 10.75
N TRP A 160 2.94 12.81 10.88
CA TRP A 160 4.04 13.62 11.43
C TRP A 160 4.54 13.13 12.80
N LYS A 161 3.62 12.76 13.70
CA LYS A 161 3.94 12.22 15.04
C LYS A 161 4.81 10.96 15.04
N HIS A 162 4.84 10.23 13.93
CA HIS A 162 5.62 8.99 13.76
C HIS A 162 7.00 9.24 13.13
N PHE A 163 7.29 10.48 12.71
CA PHE A 163 8.53 10.80 12.02
C PHE A 163 9.55 11.47 12.94
N SER A 164 10.78 10.96 12.92
CA SER A 164 11.93 11.62 13.51
C SER A 164 13.21 11.20 12.79
N ARG A 165 14.32 11.92 13.02
CA ARG A 165 15.63 11.54 12.47
C ARG A 165 16.12 10.18 12.99
N ALA A 166 15.77 9.79 14.21
CA ALA A 166 16.08 8.47 14.76
C ALA A 166 15.28 7.36 14.06
N GLU A 167 13.96 7.57 13.92
CA GLU A 167 13.09 6.66 13.19
C GLU A 167 13.49 6.54 11.72
N TYR A 168 13.98 7.62 11.11
CA TYR A 168 14.54 7.55 9.76
C TYR A 168 15.74 6.61 9.67
N GLN A 169 16.70 6.70 10.60
CA GLN A 169 17.86 5.80 10.63
C GLN A 169 17.49 4.35 10.95
N ARG A 170 16.41 4.11 11.71
CA ARG A 170 15.85 2.78 11.97
C ARG A 170 15.19 2.20 10.72
N LEU A 171 14.22 2.91 10.14
CA LEU A 171 13.37 2.38 9.05
C LEU A 171 14.04 2.40 7.68
N ARG A 172 15.07 3.22 7.44
CA ARG A 172 15.85 3.16 6.18
C ARG A 172 16.68 1.88 5.99
N GLN A 173 16.69 0.99 6.98
CA GLN A 173 17.32 -0.33 6.87
C GLN A 173 16.44 -1.36 6.13
N TYR A 174 15.15 -1.05 5.91
CA TYR A 174 14.18 -1.98 5.32
C TYR A 174 13.69 -1.49 3.94
N ASN A 175 13.59 -2.43 3.01
CA ASN A 175 13.23 -2.23 1.61
C ASN A 175 11.71 -2.28 1.37
N GLY A 176 11.26 -1.56 0.34
CA GLY A 176 9.85 -1.50 -0.07
C GLY A 176 8.92 -1.00 1.03
N ALA A 177 7.69 -1.52 1.07
CA ALA A 177 6.65 -1.18 2.07
C ALA A 177 7.03 -1.38 3.55
N HIS A 178 8.17 -2.00 3.83
CA HIS A 178 8.65 -2.28 5.17
C HIS A 178 9.44 -1.13 5.81
N GLY A 179 9.85 -0.13 5.03
CA GLY A 179 10.66 0.97 5.55
C GLY A 179 10.92 2.07 4.52
N TRP A 180 12.06 2.74 4.69
CA TRP A 180 12.37 3.99 3.99
C TRP A 180 13.72 3.95 3.27
N ASN A 181 14.24 2.75 2.96
CA ASN A 181 15.57 2.60 2.34
C ASN A 181 15.72 3.42 1.06
N VAL A 182 14.70 3.36 0.19
CA VAL A 182 14.64 4.04 -1.11
C VAL A 182 13.98 5.43 -1.04
N VAL A 183 13.60 5.91 0.15
CA VAL A 183 12.89 7.20 0.30
C VAL A 183 13.85 8.27 0.82
N PRO A 184 14.16 9.33 0.02
CA PRO A 184 15.00 10.43 0.47
C PRO A 184 14.41 11.14 1.69
N TYR A 185 15.27 11.49 2.67
CA TYR A 185 14.84 12.14 3.91
C TYR A 185 13.99 13.38 3.67
N ASN A 186 14.34 14.21 2.68
CA ASN A 186 13.62 15.45 2.40
C ASN A 186 12.19 15.18 1.89
N ILE A 187 12.02 14.24 0.94
CA ILE A 187 10.69 13.81 0.46
C ILE A 187 9.85 13.29 1.62
N LEU A 188 10.42 12.42 2.45
CA LEU A 188 9.70 11.86 3.59
C LEU A 188 9.29 12.92 4.61
N ASN A 189 10.21 13.84 4.94
CA ASN A 189 9.98 14.96 5.85
C ASN A 189 8.90 15.92 5.31
N GLU A 190 9.03 16.37 4.06
CA GLU A 190 8.08 17.24 3.37
C GLU A 190 6.69 16.59 3.27
N THR A 191 6.63 15.28 3.00
CA THR A 191 5.36 14.54 2.87
C THR A 191 4.67 14.32 4.23
N LEU A 192 5.39 13.81 5.23
CA LEU A 192 4.80 13.51 6.53
C LEU A 192 4.48 14.77 7.34
N ALA A 193 5.16 15.90 7.09
CA ALA A 193 4.81 17.20 7.67
C ALA A 193 3.43 17.73 7.21
N LEU A 194 2.88 17.20 6.11
CA LEU A 194 1.51 17.50 5.67
C LEU A 194 0.48 16.60 6.37
N LEU A 195 0.89 15.44 6.86
CA LEU A 195 0.06 14.53 7.65
C LEU A 195 0.19 14.87 9.15
N ASN A 196 -0.08 16.14 9.50
CA ASN A 196 0.19 16.71 10.83
C ASN A 196 -1.03 16.78 11.77
N SER A 197 -2.20 16.28 11.36
CA SER A 197 -3.42 16.25 12.17
C SER A 197 -3.91 14.82 12.45
N SER A 198 -4.62 14.63 13.55
CA SER A 198 -5.29 13.38 13.92
C SER A 198 -6.21 12.83 12.83
N ALA A 199 -6.77 13.71 12.00
CA ALA A 199 -7.58 13.34 10.84
C ALA A 199 -6.83 12.52 9.80
N THR A 200 -5.49 12.60 9.76
CA THR A 200 -4.65 11.86 8.81
C THR A 200 -4.23 10.49 9.34
N TRP A 201 -3.73 10.39 10.58
CA TRP A 201 -3.22 9.13 11.14
C TRP A 201 -4.24 8.28 11.94
N ASN A 202 -5.42 8.79 12.29
CA ASN A 202 -6.50 7.95 12.83
C ASN A 202 -7.39 7.44 11.69
N MET A 203 -7.76 6.16 11.68
CA MET A 203 -8.65 5.61 10.64
C MET A 203 -10.03 6.28 10.67
N PHE A 204 -10.63 6.34 11.86
CA PHE A 204 -11.99 6.84 12.11
C PHE A 204 -12.00 8.14 12.92
N HIS A 205 -11.33 9.18 12.43
CA HIS A 205 -11.24 10.47 13.13
C HIS A 205 -12.60 11.07 13.54
N GLU A 206 -13.61 10.92 12.69
CA GLU A 206 -14.99 11.36 12.94
C GLU A 206 -15.72 10.60 14.07
N HIS A 207 -15.08 9.59 14.67
CA HIS A 207 -15.62 8.82 15.80
C HIS A 207 -14.82 9.00 17.11
N ASN A 208 -13.83 9.90 17.14
CA ASN A 208 -13.05 10.23 18.34
C ASN A 208 -13.79 11.15 19.35
N GLY A 209 -15.11 10.98 19.49
CA GLY A 209 -15.95 11.72 20.45
C GLY A 209 -16.62 10.78 21.45
N GLU A 210 -16.02 10.67 22.64
CA GLU A 210 -16.52 10.17 23.95
C GLU A 210 -17.26 8.82 24.05
N ASN A 211 -17.75 8.22 22.97
CA ASN A 211 -18.74 7.14 22.99
C ASN A 211 -18.30 5.84 22.30
N CYS A 212 -17.02 5.70 21.89
CA CYS A 212 -16.39 4.48 21.35
C CYS A 212 -17.33 3.56 20.54
N LYS A 213 -18.07 4.13 19.58
CA LYS A 213 -19.16 3.42 18.90
C LYS A 213 -18.62 2.24 18.09
N PRO A 214 -19.20 1.03 18.18
CA PRO A 214 -18.73 -0.12 17.42
C PRO A 214 -18.76 0.13 15.91
N VAL A 215 -17.65 -0.16 15.22
CA VAL A 215 -17.52 0.07 13.78
C VAL A 215 -17.57 -1.23 12.98
N ARG A 216 -18.48 -1.33 12.01
CA ARG A 216 -18.67 -2.49 11.12
C ARG A 216 -18.08 -2.20 9.75
N CYS A 217 -17.17 -3.07 9.30
CA CYS A 217 -16.36 -2.85 8.10
C CYS A 217 -16.54 -3.98 7.08
N ALA A 218 -16.95 -3.63 5.85
CA ALA A 218 -16.84 -4.52 4.70
C ALA A 218 -15.47 -4.31 4.05
N VAL A 219 -14.74 -5.39 3.80
CA VAL A 219 -13.44 -5.37 3.14
C VAL A 219 -13.55 -6.17 1.85
N VAL A 220 -13.45 -5.48 0.71
CA VAL A 220 -13.71 -6.05 -0.62
C VAL A 220 -12.39 -6.19 -1.39
N GLY A 221 -11.93 -7.43 -1.51
CA GLY A 221 -10.92 -7.86 -2.47
C GLY A 221 -11.53 -8.07 -3.86
N ASN A 222 -10.67 -8.29 -4.86
CA ASN A 222 -11.10 -8.30 -6.28
C ASN A 222 -11.37 -9.70 -6.86
N GLY A 223 -11.33 -10.75 -6.04
CA GLY A 223 -11.37 -12.14 -6.49
C GLY A 223 -12.66 -12.55 -7.20
N GLY A 224 -12.54 -13.45 -8.18
CA GLY A 224 -13.66 -13.93 -9.01
C GLY A 224 -14.86 -14.54 -8.27
N ILE A 225 -14.70 -14.92 -7.00
CA ILE A 225 -15.77 -15.45 -6.14
C ILE A 225 -16.97 -14.49 -5.99
N LEU A 226 -16.79 -13.19 -6.23
CA LEU A 226 -17.88 -12.20 -6.15
C LEU A 226 -18.80 -12.12 -7.38
N LYS A 227 -18.40 -12.66 -8.54
CA LYS A 227 -19.20 -12.53 -9.77
C LYS A 227 -20.51 -13.32 -9.71
N ASP A 228 -21.66 -12.69 -9.85
CA ASP A 228 -22.98 -13.28 -9.62
C ASP A 228 -23.20 -13.76 -8.16
N SER A 229 -22.56 -13.09 -7.19
CA SER A 229 -22.72 -13.36 -5.74
C SER A 229 -23.87 -12.59 -5.09
N LYS A 230 -24.34 -11.50 -5.71
CA LYS A 230 -25.39 -10.60 -5.20
C LYS A 230 -25.09 -10.02 -3.81
N LYS A 231 -23.82 -9.86 -3.44
CA LYS A 231 -23.38 -9.37 -2.12
C LYS A 231 -23.34 -7.85 -1.98
N GLY A 232 -23.65 -7.09 -3.02
CA GLY A 232 -23.49 -5.64 -3.01
C GLY A 232 -24.35 -4.92 -1.97
N SER A 233 -25.61 -5.32 -1.79
CA SER A 233 -26.47 -4.76 -0.75
C SER A 233 -25.96 -5.04 0.66
N GLU A 234 -25.43 -6.25 0.90
CA GLU A 234 -24.84 -6.64 2.20
C GLU A 234 -23.54 -5.86 2.48
N ILE A 235 -22.70 -5.66 1.45
CA ILE A 235 -21.48 -4.85 1.52
C ILE A 235 -21.81 -3.40 1.89
N ASP A 236 -22.74 -2.77 1.17
CA ASP A 236 -23.07 -1.35 1.33
C ASP A 236 -23.81 -1.03 2.66
N GLN A 237 -24.33 -2.04 3.37
CA GLN A 237 -24.92 -1.94 4.72
C GLN A 237 -23.89 -1.78 5.85
N HIS A 238 -22.59 -1.98 5.60
CA HIS A 238 -21.55 -1.76 6.61
C HIS A 238 -21.25 -0.27 6.78
N ASP A 239 -20.78 0.17 7.96
CA ASP A 239 -20.48 1.58 8.21
C ASP A 239 -19.41 2.09 7.24
N TYR A 240 -18.35 1.29 7.04
CA TYR A 240 -17.25 1.59 6.14
C TYR A 240 -16.97 0.46 5.14
N VAL A 241 -16.75 0.82 3.88
CA VAL A 241 -16.36 -0.12 2.81
C VAL A 241 -14.93 0.15 2.34
N PHE A 242 -14.07 -0.85 2.49
CA PHE A 242 -12.66 -0.84 2.06
C PHE A 242 -12.51 -1.55 0.71
N ARG A 243 -11.84 -0.93 -0.26
CA ARG A 243 -11.52 -1.50 -1.59
C ARG A 243 -10.06 -1.27 -1.97
N THR A 244 -9.53 -2.04 -2.91
CA THR A 244 -8.12 -1.94 -3.33
C THR A 244 -7.87 -2.18 -4.81
N ASN A 245 -6.76 -1.66 -5.33
CA ASN A 245 -6.24 -1.95 -6.68
C ASN A 245 -7.31 -1.73 -7.78
N GLY A 246 -7.45 -2.62 -8.76
CA GLY A 246 -8.49 -2.56 -9.79
C GLY A 246 -9.89 -2.89 -9.27
N ALA A 247 -10.47 -2.01 -8.44
CA ALA A 247 -11.85 -2.16 -7.94
C ALA A 247 -12.86 -1.67 -8.98
N VAL A 248 -13.21 -2.51 -9.97
CA VAL A 248 -14.25 -2.22 -10.96
C VAL A 248 -15.63 -2.25 -10.27
N ILE A 249 -16.30 -1.11 -10.15
CA ILE A 249 -17.66 -1.06 -9.57
C ILE A 249 -18.73 -1.10 -10.66
N LYS A 250 -18.55 -0.30 -11.72
CA LYS A 250 -19.56 -0.10 -12.76
C LYS A 250 -19.90 -1.41 -13.50
N GLY A 251 -21.17 -1.81 -13.46
CA GLY A 251 -21.68 -3.05 -14.05
C GLY A 251 -21.58 -4.28 -13.13
N PHE A 252 -21.16 -4.11 -11.88
CA PHE A 252 -21.01 -5.15 -10.86
C PHE A 252 -21.61 -4.73 -9.51
N GLU A 253 -22.41 -3.67 -9.47
CA GLU A 253 -22.95 -3.07 -8.24
C GLU A 253 -23.81 -4.05 -7.43
N GLU A 254 -24.54 -4.97 -8.09
CA GLU A 254 -25.31 -6.02 -7.41
C GLU A 254 -24.39 -7.00 -6.64
N ASP A 255 -23.19 -7.25 -7.15
CA ASP A 255 -22.22 -8.18 -6.57
C ASP A 255 -21.33 -7.55 -5.51
N VAL A 256 -20.80 -6.36 -5.82
CA VAL A 256 -19.73 -5.75 -5.01
C VAL A 256 -20.14 -4.47 -4.30
N GLY A 257 -21.34 -3.96 -4.53
CA GLY A 257 -21.84 -2.71 -3.95
C GLY A 257 -21.26 -1.48 -4.64
N ASN A 258 -21.80 -0.31 -4.32
CA ASN A 258 -21.42 0.97 -4.93
C ASN A 258 -20.69 1.92 -3.94
N ARG A 259 -20.70 1.63 -2.63
CA ARG A 259 -20.00 2.45 -1.62
C ARG A 259 -18.51 2.21 -1.59
N THR A 260 -17.72 3.22 -1.23
CA THR A 260 -16.27 3.12 -1.00
C THR A 260 -15.84 4.22 -0.04
N SER A 261 -15.66 3.87 1.22
CA SER A 261 -15.21 4.78 2.27
C SER A 261 -13.67 4.83 2.33
N PHE A 262 -12.98 3.72 2.05
CA PHE A 262 -11.52 3.68 1.94
C PHE A 262 -11.06 2.96 0.67
N TYR A 263 -10.14 3.59 -0.06
CA TYR A 263 -9.46 2.98 -1.21
C TYR A 263 -7.96 2.85 -0.93
N CYS A 264 -7.47 1.60 -0.85
CA CYS A 264 -6.09 1.24 -0.49
C CYS A 264 -5.27 0.86 -1.73
N PHE A 265 -4.09 1.45 -1.93
CA PHE A 265 -3.27 1.18 -3.11
C PHE A 265 -1.79 1.54 -2.90
N SER A 266 -0.90 0.93 -3.69
CA SER A 266 0.34 1.61 -4.09
C SER A 266 0.19 2.21 -5.47
N THR A 267 0.89 3.30 -5.72
CA THR A 267 0.90 4.10 -6.95
C THR A 267 1.13 3.21 -8.17
N ASN A 268 2.11 2.30 -8.07
CA ASN A 268 2.42 1.35 -9.14
C ASN A 268 1.21 0.47 -9.48
N THR A 269 0.57 -0.13 -8.46
CA THR A 269 -0.55 -1.04 -8.64
C THR A 269 -1.80 -0.31 -9.14
N MET A 270 -2.07 0.90 -8.63
CA MET A 270 -3.16 1.75 -9.11
C MET A 270 -2.97 2.09 -10.60
N ARG A 271 -1.78 2.56 -10.99
CA ARG A 271 -1.47 2.94 -12.38
C ARG A 271 -1.57 1.75 -13.32
N ASN A 272 -1.03 0.58 -12.94
CA ASN A 272 -1.15 -0.65 -13.73
C ASN A 272 -2.60 -1.13 -13.86
N SER A 273 -3.39 -1.02 -12.78
CA SER A 273 -4.83 -1.35 -12.79
C SER A 273 -5.60 -0.42 -13.73
N MET A 274 -5.34 0.90 -13.67
CA MET A 274 -5.96 1.90 -14.57
C MET A 274 -5.65 1.64 -16.05
N MET A 275 -4.48 1.10 -16.38
CA MET A 275 -4.13 0.79 -17.77
C MET A 275 -4.76 -0.55 -18.22
N SER A 276 -4.62 -1.58 -17.40
CA SER A 276 -5.04 -2.95 -17.75
C SER A 276 -6.56 -3.09 -17.81
N TYR A 277 -7.28 -2.44 -16.88
CA TYR A 277 -8.71 -2.63 -16.66
C TYR A 277 -9.57 -1.44 -17.12
N TYR A 278 -8.99 -0.49 -17.85
CA TYR A 278 -9.72 0.65 -18.45
C TYR A 278 -10.94 0.18 -19.27
N HIS A 279 -10.72 -0.82 -20.12
CA HIS A 279 -11.73 -1.42 -21.01
C HIS A 279 -12.77 -2.30 -20.28
N LEU A 280 -12.60 -2.49 -18.96
CA LEU A 280 -13.53 -3.16 -18.05
C LEU A 280 -14.25 -2.16 -17.13
N GLY A 281 -14.00 -0.85 -17.29
CA GLY A 281 -14.65 0.22 -16.52
C GLY A 281 -13.80 0.84 -15.41
N PHE A 282 -12.59 0.35 -15.14
CA PHE A 282 -11.72 0.92 -14.12
C PHE A 282 -10.91 2.10 -14.67
N SER A 283 -11.47 3.30 -14.59
CA SER A 283 -10.81 4.55 -15.02
C SER A 283 -9.90 5.18 -13.95
N GLY A 284 -9.97 4.72 -12.70
CA GLY A 284 -9.22 5.24 -11.56
C GLY A 284 -9.85 4.85 -10.22
N PRO A 285 -9.27 5.31 -9.09
CA PRO A 285 -9.88 5.18 -7.77
C PRO A 285 -11.33 5.70 -7.74
N PRO A 286 -12.24 5.09 -6.94
CA PRO A 286 -13.53 5.68 -6.61
C PRO A 286 -13.37 7.07 -6.00
N ARG A 287 -14.32 7.98 -6.26
CA ARG A 287 -14.24 9.41 -5.87
C ARG A 287 -15.51 9.90 -5.17
N SER A 288 -16.17 9.05 -4.40
CA SER A 288 -17.39 9.47 -3.69
C SER A 288 -17.04 10.49 -2.59
N GLY A 289 -18.07 11.15 -2.04
CA GLY A 289 -17.92 12.07 -0.92
C GLY A 289 -17.21 11.42 0.28
N GLU A 290 -17.55 10.17 0.60
CA GLU A 290 -16.95 9.39 1.70
C GLU A 290 -15.52 8.87 1.41
N THR A 291 -15.08 8.75 0.14
CA THR A 291 -13.81 8.06 -0.16
C THR A 291 -12.60 8.81 0.41
N LYS A 292 -11.86 8.10 1.27
CA LYS A 292 -10.52 8.42 1.78
C LYS A 292 -9.51 7.47 1.13
N TYR A 293 -8.32 7.97 0.82
CA TYR A 293 -7.28 7.28 0.03
C TYR A 293 -6.13 6.86 0.95
N ILE A 294 -5.87 5.55 1.07
CA ILE A 294 -4.79 5.02 1.89
C ILE A 294 -3.65 4.51 1.00
N PHE A 295 -2.51 5.19 1.09
CA PHE A 295 -1.29 4.82 0.39
C PHE A 295 -0.58 3.68 1.12
N LEU A 296 -0.22 2.63 0.38
CA LEU A 296 0.79 1.65 0.77
C LEU A 296 2.16 2.23 0.40
N PRO A 297 3.12 2.37 1.34
CA PRO A 297 4.41 3.02 1.10
C PRO A 297 5.40 2.10 0.36
N ASP A 298 4.99 1.48 -0.76
CA ASP A 298 5.81 0.55 -1.54
C ASP A 298 7.12 1.18 -2.05
N HIS A 299 7.09 2.45 -2.44
CA HIS A 299 8.23 3.18 -3.02
C HIS A 299 8.17 4.68 -2.73
N ASP A 300 9.24 5.43 -3.05
CA ASP A 300 9.22 6.91 -2.97
C ASP A 300 8.08 7.55 -3.79
N ARG A 301 7.65 6.91 -4.89
CA ARG A 301 6.51 7.30 -5.74
C ARG A 301 5.22 7.49 -4.95
N ASP A 302 5.00 6.71 -3.89
CA ASP A 302 3.82 6.81 -3.04
C ASP A 302 3.85 8.08 -2.18
N TYR A 303 5.02 8.43 -1.65
CA TYR A 303 5.26 9.68 -0.94
C TYR A 303 5.15 10.90 -1.87
N ILE A 304 5.77 10.82 -3.05
CA ILE A 304 5.75 11.90 -4.05
C ILE A 304 4.32 12.16 -4.55
N LEU A 305 3.53 11.10 -4.82
CA LEU A 305 2.13 11.25 -5.21
C LEU A 305 1.27 11.81 -4.08
N LEU A 306 1.46 11.38 -2.83
CA LEU A 306 0.74 11.94 -1.69
C LEU A 306 1.07 13.43 -1.51
N HIS A 307 2.36 13.80 -1.52
CA HIS A 307 2.79 15.21 -1.42
C HIS A 307 2.17 16.06 -2.52
N ALA A 308 2.25 15.61 -3.78
CA ALA A 308 1.65 16.30 -4.91
C ALA A 308 0.13 16.46 -4.74
N ALA A 309 -0.57 15.41 -4.29
CA ALA A 309 -2.01 15.40 -4.10
C ALA A 309 -2.48 16.35 -2.99
N VAL A 310 -1.82 16.37 -1.84
CA VAL A 310 -2.15 17.29 -0.73
C VAL A 310 -1.83 18.74 -1.09
N LYS A 311 -0.73 18.99 -1.82
CA LYS A 311 -0.36 20.34 -2.29
C LYS A 311 -1.14 20.81 -3.52
N ASN A 312 -1.90 19.94 -4.18
CA ASN A 312 -2.56 20.19 -5.47
C ASN A 312 -1.59 20.73 -6.54
N ILE A 313 -0.41 20.11 -6.66
CA ILE A 313 0.63 20.45 -7.65
C ILE A 313 0.89 19.27 -8.60
N PRO A 314 1.52 19.49 -9.77
CA PRO A 314 1.98 18.39 -10.62
C PRO A 314 2.96 17.47 -9.88
N ILE A 315 2.92 16.19 -10.22
CA ILE A 315 3.89 15.20 -9.71
C ILE A 315 5.30 15.59 -10.19
N THR A 316 6.24 15.71 -9.24
CA THR A 316 7.53 16.37 -9.47
C THR A 316 8.59 15.48 -10.12
N ARG A 317 8.49 14.16 -10.02
CA ARG A 317 9.47 13.20 -10.56
C ARG A 317 8.88 11.79 -10.75
N GLY A 318 9.66 10.90 -11.35
CA GLY A 318 9.29 9.49 -11.57
C GLY A 318 8.41 9.29 -12.80
N ARG A 319 7.89 8.07 -13.00
CA ARG A 319 7.08 7.69 -14.17
C ARG A 319 5.78 8.48 -14.30
N GLU A 320 5.30 9.01 -13.19
CA GLU A 320 4.09 9.83 -13.11
C GLU A 320 4.36 11.33 -13.23
N ALA A 321 5.61 11.78 -13.46
CA ALA A 321 5.96 13.20 -13.57
C ALA A 321 5.02 14.00 -14.49
N SER A 322 4.79 15.26 -14.11
CA SER A 322 3.87 16.20 -14.78
C SER A 322 2.38 15.81 -14.78
N ASN A 323 1.99 14.61 -14.32
CA ASN A 323 0.57 14.30 -14.13
C ASN A 323 0.00 15.11 -12.95
N GLN A 324 -1.26 15.53 -13.11
CA GLN A 324 -2.00 16.30 -12.13
C GLN A 324 -2.79 15.38 -11.19
N PRO A 325 -2.64 15.45 -9.85
CA PRO A 325 -3.36 14.60 -8.90
C PRO A 325 -4.89 14.60 -9.03
N PRO A 326 -5.57 15.69 -9.44
CA PRO A 326 -6.99 15.66 -9.77
C PRO A 326 -7.41 14.63 -10.82
N ARG A 327 -6.47 14.17 -11.67
CA ARG A 327 -6.67 13.04 -12.60
C ARG A 327 -7.00 11.73 -11.87
N TYR A 328 -6.55 11.56 -10.63
CA TYR A 328 -6.74 10.35 -9.84
C TYR A 328 -7.83 10.52 -8.77
N PHE A 329 -7.81 11.64 -8.05
CA PHE A 329 -8.58 11.81 -6.81
C PHE A 329 -9.79 12.76 -6.91
N GLY A 330 -9.91 13.52 -8.02
CA GLY A 330 -10.89 14.59 -8.19
C GLY A 330 -10.34 15.97 -7.84
N LYS A 331 -11.14 17.02 -8.07
CA LYS A 331 -10.80 18.40 -7.69
C LYS A 331 -11.18 18.66 -6.22
N ASN A 332 -10.57 19.66 -5.61
CA ASN A 332 -10.92 20.17 -4.26
C ASN A 332 -10.87 19.10 -3.16
N VAL A 333 -9.88 18.20 -3.22
CA VAL A 333 -9.66 17.15 -2.22
C VAL A 333 -8.85 17.73 -1.06
N THR A 334 -9.33 17.58 0.17
CA THR A 334 -8.67 18.08 1.37
C THR A 334 -7.66 17.07 1.94
N VAL A 335 -6.78 17.50 2.86
CA VAL A 335 -5.70 16.65 3.39
C VAL A 335 -6.21 15.44 4.19
N GLU A 336 -7.38 15.55 4.82
CA GLU A 336 -8.03 14.51 5.63
C GLU A 336 -8.47 13.30 4.78
N LYS A 337 -8.62 13.50 3.46
CA LYS A 337 -8.86 12.41 2.51
C LYS A 337 -7.61 11.59 2.20
N PHE A 338 -6.42 11.99 2.64
CA PHE A 338 -5.17 11.27 2.38
C PHE A 338 -4.58 10.66 3.65
N LYS A 339 -4.22 9.38 3.55
CA LYS A 339 -3.69 8.54 4.63
C LYS A 339 -2.57 7.67 4.08
N MET A 340 -1.72 7.14 4.94
CA MET A 340 -0.66 6.21 4.53
C MET A 340 -0.44 5.14 5.61
N PHE A 341 -0.32 3.88 5.23
CA PHE A 341 -0.01 2.79 6.16
C PHE A 341 1.37 2.97 6.80
N HIS A 342 1.53 2.62 8.07
CA HIS A 342 2.83 2.70 8.74
C HIS A 342 3.75 1.55 8.29
N PRO A 343 5.06 1.77 8.01
CA PRO A 343 5.92 0.68 7.51
C PRO A 343 6.12 -0.45 8.55
N ASP A 344 6.19 -0.10 9.84
CA ASP A 344 6.18 -1.13 10.90
C ASP A 344 4.88 -1.94 10.94
N PHE A 345 3.72 -1.40 10.55
CA PHE A 345 2.49 -2.19 10.45
C PHE A 345 2.66 -3.29 9.41
N ILE A 346 3.23 -2.95 8.24
CA ILE A 346 3.52 -3.90 7.16
C ILE A 346 4.54 -4.96 7.61
N ARG A 347 5.61 -4.55 8.30
CA ARG A 347 6.57 -5.47 8.92
C ARG A 347 5.91 -6.40 9.94
N TYR A 348 5.09 -5.85 10.84
CA TYR A 348 4.39 -6.58 11.88
C TYR A 348 3.50 -7.67 11.30
N ILE A 349 2.62 -7.34 10.35
CA ILE A 349 1.72 -8.35 9.74
C ILE A 349 2.52 -9.40 8.95
N ARG A 350 3.58 -9.02 8.24
CA ARG A 350 4.46 -9.96 7.55
C ARG A 350 5.17 -10.90 8.53
N ASN A 351 5.73 -10.35 9.61
CA ASN A 351 6.56 -11.12 10.52
C ASN A 351 5.73 -12.05 11.41
N ARG A 352 4.55 -11.61 11.88
CA ARG A 352 3.73 -12.33 12.87
C ARG A 352 2.57 -13.14 12.26
N PHE A 353 1.94 -12.66 11.19
CA PHE A 353 0.79 -13.34 10.56
C PHE A 353 1.14 -14.06 9.25
N LEU A 354 2.02 -13.49 8.43
CA LEU A 354 2.28 -13.93 7.06
C LEU A 354 3.78 -14.20 6.84
N GLN A 355 4.37 -15.07 7.68
CA GLN A 355 5.80 -15.36 7.64
C GLN A 355 6.15 -16.41 6.58
N SER A 356 6.05 -16.06 5.29
CA SER A 356 6.33 -17.01 4.21
C SER A 356 7.77 -17.52 4.18
N LYS A 357 7.95 -18.77 3.73
CA LYS A 357 9.25 -19.37 3.42
C LYS A 357 10.04 -18.57 2.38
N ILE A 358 9.39 -17.70 1.60
CA ILE A 358 10.04 -16.79 0.63
C ILE A 358 11.07 -15.88 1.33
N LEU A 359 10.87 -15.52 2.61
CA LEU A 359 11.82 -14.77 3.44
C LEU A 359 13.17 -15.47 3.62
N LYS A 360 13.24 -16.80 3.45
CA LYS A 360 14.46 -17.61 3.51
C LYS A 360 15.11 -17.81 2.12
N SER A 361 14.55 -17.20 1.08
CA SER A 361 15.00 -17.33 -0.31
C SER A 361 15.72 -16.07 -0.81
N ARG A 362 16.32 -16.13 -2.01
CA ARG A 362 16.89 -14.97 -2.70
C ARG A 362 15.86 -13.86 -3.02
N HIS A 363 14.57 -14.14 -2.93
CA HIS A 363 13.49 -13.17 -3.21
C HIS A 363 12.93 -12.52 -1.92
N LYS A 364 13.62 -12.67 -0.77
CA LYS A 364 13.18 -12.13 0.54
C LYS A 364 12.80 -10.64 0.51
N ASP A 365 13.52 -9.83 -0.28
CA ASP A 365 13.35 -8.38 -0.38
C ASP A 365 12.12 -8.00 -1.23
N LEU A 366 11.61 -8.93 -2.04
CA LEU A 366 10.41 -8.76 -2.86
C LEU A 366 9.14 -9.16 -2.11
N TYR A 367 9.29 -9.98 -1.07
CA TYR A 367 8.17 -10.57 -0.36
C TYR A 367 7.49 -9.55 0.56
N ARG A 368 6.21 -9.30 0.29
CA ARG A 368 5.30 -8.61 1.20
C ARG A 368 3.90 -9.22 1.15
N PRO A 369 3.07 -9.03 2.17
CA PRO A 369 1.62 -9.25 2.07
C PRO A 369 1.03 -8.48 0.89
N SER A 370 0.02 -9.07 0.24
CA SER A 370 -0.74 -8.41 -0.83
C SER A 370 -1.42 -7.13 -0.33
N THR A 371 -1.77 -6.19 -1.22
CA THR A 371 -2.47 -4.95 -0.81
C THR A 371 -3.82 -5.27 -0.15
N GLY A 372 -4.47 -6.36 -0.57
CA GLY A 372 -5.68 -6.90 0.09
C GLY A 372 -5.39 -7.41 1.50
N ALA A 373 -4.31 -8.18 1.70
CA ALA A 373 -3.91 -8.63 3.04
C ALA A 373 -3.60 -7.47 4.00
N VAL A 374 -2.89 -6.45 3.53
CA VAL A 374 -2.64 -5.22 4.30
C VAL A 374 -3.96 -4.55 4.67
N MET A 375 -4.87 -4.39 3.71
CA MET A 375 -6.17 -3.73 3.89
C MET A 375 -7.09 -4.49 4.87
N LEU A 376 -7.17 -5.82 4.74
CA LEU A 376 -7.96 -6.66 5.64
C LEU A 376 -7.41 -6.66 7.06
N LEU A 377 -6.09 -6.83 7.22
CA LEU A 377 -5.49 -6.77 8.54
C LEU A 377 -5.56 -5.36 9.14
N ALA A 378 -5.48 -4.29 8.35
CA ALA A 378 -5.71 -2.93 8.84
C ALA A 378 -7.14 -2.76 9.38
N ALA A 379 -8.17 -3.18 8.64
CA ALA A 379 -9.56 -3.14 9.11
C ALA A 379 -9.73 -3.96 10.41
N VAL A 380 -9.09 -5.12 10.51
CA VAL A 380 -9.08 -5.96 11.72
C VAL A 380 -8.42 -5.27 12.93
N HIS A 381 -7.50 -4.32 12.73
CA HIS A 381 -6.92 -3.54 13.84
C HIS A 381 -7.72 -2.28 14.20
N THR A 382 -8.65 -1.84 13.35
CA THR A 382 -9.37 -0.57 13.55
C THR A 382 -10.86 -0.75 13.85
N CYS A 383 -11.50 -1.81 13.33
CA CYS A 383 -12.95 -2.03 13.41
C CYS A 383 -13.35 -2.97 14.58
N ASP A 384 -14.66 -3.09 14.82
CA ASP A 384 -15.27 -4.02 15.79
C ASP A 384 -15.87 -5.26 15.14
N GLU A 385 -16.31 -5.15 13.89
CA GLU A 385 -16.76 -6.26 13.05
C GLU A 385 -16.13 -6.11 11.66
N VAL A 386 -15.59 -7.19 11.11
CA VAL A 386 -15.00 -7.22 9.78
C VAL A 386 -15.61 -8.37 8.97
N SER A 387 -16.20 -8.02 7.83
CA SER A 387 -16.68 -8.96 6.82
C SER A 387 -15.78 -8.88 5.58
N ALA A 388 -15.21 -10.00 5.15
CA ALA A 388 -14.24 -10.09 4.06
C ALA A 388 -14.87 -10.70 2.81
N TYR A 389 -14.91 -9.94 1.71
CA TYR A 389 -15.54 -10.29 0.43
C TYR A 389 -14.48 -10.35 -0.66
N GLY A 390 -14.54 -11.31 -1.59
CA GLY A 390 -13.61 -11.35 -2.73
C GLY A 390 -12.16 -11.72 -2.37
N TYR A 391 -11.95 -12.36 -1.22
CA TYR A 391 -10.66 -12.94 -0.81
C TYR A 391 -10.54 -14.37 -1.30
N MET A 392 -9.30 -14.87 -1.40
CA MET A 392 -9.03 -16.25 -1.81
C MET A 392 -9.58 -17.26 -0.79
N THR A 393 -10.28 -18.27 -1.28
CA THR A 393 -10.86 -19.40 -0.54
C THR A 393 -10.28 -20.71 -1.07
N PRO A 394 -10.38 -21.84 -0.33
CA PRO A 394 -9.83 -23.14 -0.79
C PRO A 394 -10.32 -23.59 -2.16
N ASP A 395 -11.50 -23.13 -2.60
CA ASP A 395 -12.09 -23.44 -3.90
C ASP A 395 -11.90 -22.33 -4.96
N PHE A 396 -10.90 -21.45 -4.79
CA PHE A 396 -10.62 -20.33 -5.72
C PHE A 396 -10.53 -20.75 -7.20
N GLU A 397 -10.05 -21.96 -7.49
CA GLU A 397 -9.93 -22.52 -8.85
C GLU A 397 -11.28 -22.69 -9.57
N LYS A 398 -12.41 -22.67 -8.84
CA LYS A 398 -13.75 -22.64 -9.45
C LYS A 398 -14.03 -21.31 -10.15
N TYR A 399 -13.47 -20.21 -9.65
CA TYR A 399 -13.74 -18.84 -10.11
C TYR A 399 -12.68 -18.33 -11.10
N SER A 400 -12.88 -17.13 -11.63
CA SER A 400 -11.84 -16.39 -12.37
C SER A 400 -10.85 -15.72 -11.40
N ASP A 401 -9.74 -15.18 -11.90
CA ASP A 401 -8.83 -14.34 -11.10
C ASP A 401 -9.60 -13.14 -10.52
N HIS A 402 -10.31 -12.39 -11.37
CA HIS A 402 -11.09 -11.21 -10.97
C HIS A 402 -12.60 -11.35 -11.27
N TYR A 403 -13.46 -10.75 -10.45
CA TYR A 403 -14.92 -10.82 -10.66
C TYR A 403 -15.39 -10.13 -11.95
N TYR A 404 -14.63 -9.15 -12.43
CA TYR A 404 -14.87 -8.42 -13.68
C TYR A 404 -14.30 -9.09 -14.94
N ASP A 405 -13.72 -10.28 -14.82
CA ASP A 405 -13.20 -11.00 -15.98
C ASP A 405 -14.34 -11.45 -16.92
N LYS A 406 -14.20 -11.08 -18.20
CA LYS A 406 -15.14 -11.47 -19.27
C LYS A 406 -15.05 -12.95 -19.64
N ARG A 407 -13.90 -13.59 -19.39
CA ARG A 407 -13.64 -15.03 -19.60
C ARG A 407 -12.85 -15.54 -18.40
N LYS A 408 -13.09 -16.77 -17.97
CA LYS A 408 -12.38 -17.36 -16.82
C LYS A 408 -10.86 -17.36 -17.05
N THR A 409 -10.14 -16.68 -16.18
CA THR A 409 -8.68 -16.67 -16.07
C THR A 409 -8.26 -17.50 -14.85
N LYS A 410 -6.97 -17.85 -14.75
CA LYS A 410 -6.41 -18.50 -13.55
C LYS A 410 -5.71 -17.46 -12.69
N VAL A 411 -5.83 -17.59 -11.36
CA VAL A 411 -5.05 -16.76 -10.41
C VAL A 411 -3.56 -16.98 -10.62
N ASN A 412 -2.81 -15.88 -10.73
CA ASN A 412 -1.36 -15.92 -10.91
C ASN A 412 -0.63 -15.74 -9.58
N PHE A 413 0.08 -16.78 -9.15
CA PHE A 413 0.84 -16.80 -7.89
C PHE A 413 2.23 -16.17 -8.07
N TYR A 414 2.29 -14.84 -8.09
CA TYR A 414 3.54 -14.08 -8.18
C TYR A 414 4.37 -14.16 -6.89
N ILE A 415 5.70 -14.28 -7.04
CA ILE A 415 6.66 -14.54 -5.94
C ILE A 415 6.78 -13.41 -4.89
N ASN A 416 6.25 -12.22 -5.19
CA ASN A 416 6.21 -11.11 -4.24
C ASN A 416 5.14 -11.30 -3.15
N HIS A 417 4.21 -12.24 -3.31
CA HIS A 417 3.14 -12.57 -2.36
C HIS A 417 3.07 -14.08 -2.08
N ASP A 418 2.37 -14.47 -1.01
CA ASP A 418 2.08 -15.88 -0.70
C ASP A 418 0.57 -16.02 -0.49
N PHE A 419 -0.18 -16.02 -1.59
CA PHE A 419 -1.64 -16.07 -1.54
C PHE A 419 -2.19 -17.34 -0.87
N LYS A 420 -1.43 -18.44 -0.85
CA LYS A 420 -1.83 -19.66 -0.13
C LYS A 420 -1.71 -19.48 1.39
N MET A 421 -0.65 -18.83 1.85
CA MET A 421 -0.53 -18.43 3.26
C MET A 421 -1.60 -17.41 3.66
N GLU A 422 -1.88 -16.42 2.82
CA GLU A 422 -2.98 -15.46 3.03
C GLU A 422 -4.34 -16.17 3.12
N MET A 423 -4.68 -17.02 2.15
CA MET A 423 -5.89 -17.84 2.15
C MET A 423 -6.06 -18.65 3.44
N ASN A 424 -5.00 -19.35 3.88
CA ASN A 424 -5.03 -20.14 5.11
C ASN A 424 -5.25 -19.26 6.35
N LEU A 425 -4.66 -18.07 6.39
CA LEU A 425 -4.89 -17.11 7.47
C LEU A 425 -6.36 -16.65 7.51
N TRP A 426 -6.98 -16.37 6.35
CA TRP A 426 -8.40 -15.96 6.29
C TRP A 426 -9.32 -17.05 6.81
N GLN A 427 -9.05 -18.32 6.51
CA GLN A 427 -9.79 -19.47 7.05
C GLN A 427 -9.65 -19.56 8.58
N LEU A 428 -8.44 -19.37 9.13
CA LEU A 428 -8.21 -19.40 10.58
C LEU A 428 -8.88 -18.22 11.29
N LEU A 429 -8.71 -16.98 10.80
CA LEU A 429 -9.38 -15.80 11.38
C LEU A 429 -10.91 -15.92 11.32
N HIS A 430 -11.45 -16.61 10.31
CA HIS A 430 -12.87 -16.90 10.23
C HIS A 430 -13.31 -17.95 11.26
N LYS A 431 -12.55 -19.04 11.40
CA LYS A 431 -12.81 -20.11 12.38
C LYS A 431 -12.78 -19.60 13.83
N GLU A 432 -11.84 -18.70 14.15
CA GLU A 432 -11.75 -18.04 15.47
C GLU A 432 -12.81 -16.92 15.65
N GLY A 433 -13.72 -16.73 14.69
CA GLY A 433 -14.79 -15.72 14.75
C GLY A 433 -14.33 -14.26 14.67
N ILE A 434 -13.05 -14.03 14.36
CA ILE A 434 -12.44 -12.69 14.26
C ILE A 434 -12.98 -11.95 13.04
N ILE A 435 -13.12 -12.63 11.89
CA ILE A 435 -13.74 -12.10 10.67
C ILE A 435 -14.90 -12.97 10.18
N LYS A 436 -15.82 -12.38 9.43
CA LYS A 436 -16.81 -13.10 8.61
C LYS A 436 -16.27 -13.20 7.19
N LEU A 437 -15.69 -14.34 6.82
CA LEU A 437 -15.20 -14.54 5.45
C LEU A 437 -16.34 -15.00 4.54
N TYR A 438 -16.63 -14.24 3.49
CA TYR A 438 -17.53 -14.69 2.43
C TYR A 438 -16.88 -15.85 1.68
N MET A 439 -17.50 -17.01 1.80
CA MET A 439 -17.30 -18.17 0.97
C MET A 439 -18.64 -18.46 0.29
N ARG A 440 -18.64 -18.98 -0.93
CA ARG A 440 -19.89 -19.54 -1.46
C ARG A 440 -20.29 -20.72 -0.59
N GLN A 441 -21.58 -20.86 -0.36
CA GLN A 441 -22.08 -22.16 0.06
C GLN A 441 -21.72 -23.13 -1.05
N GLY A 442 -20.88 -24.11 -0.73
CA GLY A 442 -20.98 -25.37 -1.46
C GLY A 442 -22.39 -25.90 -1.26
N GLU A 443 -22.88 -26.63 -2.26
CA GLU A 443 -23.77 -27.75 -1.95
C GLU A 443 -23.17 -28.47 -0.73
N ARG A 444 -24.00 -28.69 0.30
CA ARG A 444 -23.55 -29.41 1.49
C ARG A 444 -22.81 -30.66 1.04
N LEU A 445 -21.68 -30.98 1.68
CA LEU A 445 -21.18 -32.35 1.63
C LEU A 445 -22.29 -33.24 2.21
N SER A 446 -23.05 -33.87 1.31
CA SER A 446 -24.17 -34.76 1.60
C SER A 446 -23.62 -36.08 2.11
N GLY A 447 -23.23 -36.08 3.40
CA GLY A 447 -22.53 -37.18 4.05
C GLY A 447 -22.92 -37.34 5.51
N GLY A 448 -24.17 -37.74 5.76
CA GLY A 448 -24.68 -38.14 7.09
C GLY A 448 -24.96 -36.96 8.05
N ALA A 449 -26.00 -36.97 8.87
CA ALA A 449 -27.11 -37.92 9.00
C ALA A 449 -28.44 -37.17 9.04
N GLY A 450 -29.47 -37.73 8.39
CA GLY A 450 -30.83 -37.28 8.58
C GLY A 450 -31.43 -37.95 9.82
N THR A 451 -31.74 -37.14 10.84
CA THR A 451 -32.70 -37.52 11.88
C THR A 451 -33.76 -36.43 11.98
N THR A 452 -34.80 -36.59 11.16
CA THR A 452 -36.04 -35.80 11.24
C THR A 452 -36.82 -36.22 12.48
N ASN A 453 -36.81 -35.41 13.54
CA ASN A 453 -37.85 -35.49 14.56
C ASN A 453 -39.00 -34.56 14.18
N HIS A 454 -40.02 -35.14 13.56
CA HIS A 454 -41.37 -34.59 13.66
C HIS A 454 -41.88 -34.87 15.08
N THR A 455 -42.30 -33.83 15.80
CA THR A 455 -43.15 -33.98 16.97
C THR A 455 -44.52 -33.41 16.63
N LEU A 456 -45.52 -34.29 16.57
CA LEU A 456 -46.93 -33.93 16.47
C LEU A 456 -47.53 -33.86 17.88
N SER A 457 -47.97 -32.67 18.28
CA SER A 457 -49.07 -32.45 19.24
C SER A 457 -49.46 -30.97 19.20
#